data_AF-A0A7W7G9Z1-F1
#
_entry.id   AF-A0A7W7G9Z1-F1
#
_cell.length_a   1.000
_cell.length_b   1.000
_cell.length_c   1.000
_cell.angle_alpha   90.00
_cell.angle_beta   90.00
_cell.angle_gamma   90.00
#
_symmetry.space_group_name_H-M   'P 1'
#
loop_
_entity.id
_entity.type
_entity.pdbx_description
1 polymer ?
#
loop_
_entity_poly.entity_id
_entity_poly.type
_entity_poly.pdbx_seq_one_letter_code
_entity_poly.pdbx_strand_id
1 'polypeptide(L)'
;MTGTSMPAVTSDHRDGGGLSPADVHHKVFSTVRFREGYAMAEVDGFLAQVEVTLTRLLHERATLTARLGSPPRSGGPSATSAGENVARIVAVAQQAADQVIRDAHEQAAEIITQAHARADAVEHAAAGQARQIQGLIRNLERQAGALLRELDPSPARATVTEHPAAEDTGPLGRTAEAAGPAKDADHAEPLVTGRRARTERTGTP
;
A
#
# COMPACT_ATOMS: atom_id res chain seq x y z
N MET A 1 14.71 -34.75 57.93
CA MET A 1 15.34 -34.58 56.60
C MET A 1 15.06 -33.16 56.17
N THR A 2 16.12 -32.36 56.16
CA THR A 2 16.11 -30.90 56.02
C THR A 2 15.64 -30.47 54.64
N GLY A 3 14.64 -29.60 54.59
CA GLY A 3 14.20 -28.91 53.38
C GLY A 3 15.31 -27.97 52.91
N THR A 4 15.85 -28.25 51.73
CA THR A 4 16.74 -27.32 51.03
C THR A 4 15.88 -26.38 50.21
N SER A 5 15.56 -25.24 50.82
CA SER A 5 14.94 -24.10 50.18
C SER A 5 15.93 -23.47 49.21
N MET A 6 15.56 -23.34 47.94
CA MET A 6 16.31 -22.57 46.95
C MET A 6 16.27 -21.07 47.31
N PRO A 7 17.37 -20.30 47.18
CA PRO A 7 17.29 -18.86 47.31
C PRO A 7 16.55 -18.29 46.10
N ALA A 8 15.45 -17.59 46.36
CA ALA A 8 14.75 -16.77 45.39
C ALA A 8 15.70 -15.65 44.94
N VAL A 9 16.08 -15.64 43.66
CA VAL A 9 16.65 -14.46 43.01
C VAL A 9 15.50 -13.49 42.74
N THR A 10 15.10 -12.76 43.77
CA THR A 10 14.28 -11.56 43.60
C THR A 10 15.22 -10.46 43.11
N SER A 11 15.36 -10.33 41.78
CA SER A 11 15.85 -9.09 41.19
C SER A 11 14.84 -8.00 41.49
N ASP A 12 15.12 -7.24 42.56
CA ASP A 12 14.42 -6.02 42.92
C ASP A 12 14.65 -4.99 41.80
N HIS A 13 13.71 -4.89 40.86
CA HIS A 13 13.66 -3.85 39.82
C HIS A 13 12.63 -2.78 40.21
N ARG A 14 12.50 -2.48 41.51
CA ARG A 14 11.58 -1.44 42.01
C ARG A 14 12.33 -0.19 42.41
N ASP A 15 12.95 0.42 41.42
CA ASP A 15 13.07 1.87 41.35
C ASP A 15 13.06 2.20 39.85
N GLY A 16 12.41 3.29 39.44
CA GLY A 16 12.28 3.70 38.03
C GLY A 16 13.60 4.13 37.36
N GLY A 17 14.72 3.48 37.69
CA GLY A 17 16.03 3.59 37.04
C GLY A 17 16.20 2.44 36.07
N GLY A 18 16.31 2.76 34.78
CA GLY A 18 16.57 1.78 33.73
C GLY A 18 17.86 0.97 33.96
N LEU A 19 18.05 -0.04 33.12
CA LEU A 19 19.22 -0.92 33.11
C LEU A 19 20.51 -0.14 33.42
N SER A 20 21.26 -0.59 34.43
CA SER A 20 22.61 -0.09 34.70
C SER A 20 23.65 -0.90 33.90
N PRO A 21 24.84 -0.33 33.62
CA PRO A 21 25.94 -1.08 33.02
C PRO A 21 26.27 -2.36 33.81
N ALA A 22 26.19 -2.30 35.14
CA ALA A 22 26.40 -3.46 36.00
C ALA A 22 25.32 -4.53 35.79
N ASP A 23 24.07 -4.16 35.55
CA ASP A 23 22.99 -5.13 35.30
C ASP A 23 23.20 -5.88 33.99
N VAL A 24 23.77 -5.22 32.99
CA VAL A 24 24.14 -5.83 31.70
C VAL A 24 25.29 -6.82 31.91
N HIS A 25 26.32 -6.42 32.65
CA HIS A 25 27.48 -7.26 32.92
C HIS A 25 27.14 -8.54 33.73
N HIS A 26 26.24 -8.43 34.72
CA HIS A 26 25.84 -9.58 35.55
C HIS A 26 24.73 -10.45 34.94
N LYS A 27 24.27 -10.14 33.71
CA LYS A 27 23.15 -10.85 33.10
C LYS A 27 23.58 -12.24 32.63
N VAL A 28 22.98 -13.28 33.22
CA VAL A 28 23.15 -14.68 32.78
C VAL A 28 21.93 -15.14 31.97
N PHE A 29 22.17 -15.59 30.75
CA PHE A 29 21.14 -16.18 29.88
C PHE A 29 21.09 -17.70 30.02
N SER A 30 19.90 -18.29 29.92
CA SER A 30 19.74 -19.75 29.91
C SER A 30 20.11 -20.33 28.54
N THR A 31 20.88 -21.41 28.53
CA THR A 31 21.25 -22.10 27.28
C THR A 31 20.10 -22.98 26.79
N VAL A 32 19.70 -22.83 25.52
CA VAL A 32 18.65 -23.67 24.91
C VAL A 32 19.30 -24.91 24.29
N ARG A 33 18.84 -26.12 24.67
CA ARG A 33 19.45 -27.41 24.25
C ARG A 33 18.88 -28.02 22.97
N PHE A 34 17.70 -27.60 22.54
CA PHE A 34 16.94 -28.26 21.46
C PHE A 34 16.51 -27.31 20.33
N ARG A 35 17.06 -26.08 20.29
CA ARG A 35 16.79 -25.08 19.25
C ARG A 35 18.07 -24.33 18.90
N GLU A 36 18.12 -23.76 17.70
CA GLU A 36 19.16 -22.80 17.33
C GLU A 36 19.15 -21.65 18.33
N GLY A 37 20.25 -21.49 19.04
CA GLY A 37 20.48 -20.40 20.00
C GLY A 37 21.51 -19.43 19.45
N TYR A 38 21.57 -18.23 20.05
CA TYR A 38 22.62 -17.28 19.74
C TYR A 38 24.00 -17.83 20.13
N ALA A 39 25.03 -17.49 19.36
CA ALA A 39 26.41 -17.84 19.69
C ALA A 39 26.84 -17.06 20.94
N MET A 40 27.28 -17.77 22.00
CA MET A 40 27.63 -17.14 23.29
C MET A 40 28.66 -16.03 23.14
N ALA A 41 29.72 -16.25 22.34
CA ALA A 41 30.75 -15.25 22.11
C ALA A 41 30.23 -13.99 21.40
N GLU A 42 29.24 -14.13 20.51
CA GLU A 42 28.61 -13.00 19.82
C GLU A 42 27.70 -12.22 20.78
N VAL A 43 26.94 -12.94 21.61
CA VAL A 43 26.11 -12.33 22.67
C VAL A 43 26.99 -11.57 23.66
N ASP A 44 28.08 -12.18 24.14
CA ASP A 44 29.01 -11.54 25.08
C ASP A 44 29.65 -10.28 24.47
N GLY A 45 30.07 -10.34 23.20
CA GLY A 45 30.61 -9.19 22.48
C GLY A 45 29.59 -8.05 22.31
N PHE A 46 28.34 -8.39 22.01
CA PHE A 46 27.25 -7.41 21.94
C PHE A 46 26.97 -6.78 23.31
N LEU A 47 26.93 -7.58 24.39
CA LEU A 47 26.70 -7.06 25.75
C LEU A 47 27.82 -6.12 26.21
N ALA A 48 29.08 -6.41 25.86
CA ALA A 48 30.19 -5.49 26.12
C ALA A 48 30.01 -4.14 25.41
N GLN A 49 29.55 -4.15 24.15
CA GLN A 49 29.23 -2.92 23.42
C GLN A 49 28.06 -2.15 24.05
N VAL A 50 27.03 -2.87 24.51
CA VAL A 50 25.88 -2.29 25.21
C VAL A 50 26.33 -1.65 26.52
N GLU A 51 27.17 -2.30 27.32
CA GLU A 51 27.70 -1.79 28.58
C GLU A 51 28.47 -0.48 28.39
N VAL A 52 29.39 -0.45 27.43
CA VAL A 52 30.17 0.77 27.08
C VAL A 52 29.24 1.90 26.64
N THR A 53 28.27 1.58 25.77
CA THR A 53 27.32 2.57 25.25
C THR A 53 26.44 3.13 26.38
N LEU A 54 25.94 2.27 27.25
CA LEU A 54 25.09 2.64 28.38
C LEU A 54 25.86 3.51 29.39
N THR A 55 27.11 3.16 29.68
CA THR A 55 28.00 3.98 30.53
C THR A 55 28.19 5.38 29.93
N ARG A 56 28.46 5.46 28.62
CA ARG A 56 28.59 6.73 27.90
C ARG A 56 27.30 7.57 27.99
N LEU A 57 26.15 6.96 27.71
CA LEU A 57 24.86 7.65 27.71
C LEU A 57 24.47 8.15 29.10
N LEU A 58 24.71 7.36 30.15
CA LEU A 58 24.45 7.78 31.52
C LEU A 58 25.36 8.93 31.95
N HIS A 59 26.64 8.90 31.57
CA HIS A 59 27.57 9.99 31.83
C HIS A 59 27.19 11.27 31.06
N GLU A 60 26.81 11.15 29.79
CA GLU A 60 26.36 12.25 28.96
C GLU A 60 25.07 12.87 29.53
N ARG A 61 24.09 12.03 29.91
CA ARG A 61 22.88 12.47 30.58
C ARG A 61 23.18 13.20 31.89
N ALA A 62 24.08 12.68 32.71
CA ALA A 62 24.47 13.33 33.97
C ALA A 62 25.11 14.70 33.69
N THR A 63 25.99 14.78 32.68
CA THR A 63 26.62 16.04 32.25
C THR A 63 25.60 17.06 31.76
N LEU A 64 24.64 16.63 30.93
CA LEU A 64 23.55 17.48 30.45
C LEU A 64 22.65 17.95 31.60
N THR A 65 22.32 17.05 32.53
CA THR A 65 21.51 17.37 33.72
C THR A 65 22.25 18.38 34.61
N ALA A 66 23.56 18.23 34.79
CA ALA A 66 24.39 19.19 35.52
C ALA A 66 24.44 20.56 34.84
N ARG A 67 24.50 20.60 33.50
CA ARG A 67 24.44 21.85 32.72
C ARG A 67 23.09 22.55 32.86
N LEU A 68 22.00 21.78 32.86
CA LEU A 68 20.64 22.31 33.02
C LEU A 68 20.34 22.72 34.47
N GLY A 69 20.91 22.03 35.45
CA GLY A 69 20.72 22.27 36.88
C GLY A 69 21.71 23.26 37.50
N SER A 70 22.81 23.61 36.82
CA SER A 70 23.76 24.60 37.33
C SER A 70 23.09 25.98 37.36
N PRO A 71 22.92 26.60 38.54
CA PRO A 71 22.43 27.96 38.60
C PRO A 71 23.41 28.90 37.88
N PRO A 72 22.93 29.94 37.19
CA PRO A 72 23.77 30.87 36.48
C PRO A 72 24.70 31.55 37.48
N ARG A 73 26.01 31.35 37.30
CA ARG A 73 27.05 31.98 38.12
C ARG A 73 26.90 33.49 37.98
N SER A 74 26.56 34.15 39.08
CA SER A 74 26.46 35.60 39.33
C SER A 74 26.27 36.48 38.08
N GLY A 75 25.00 36.59 37.69
CA GLY A 75 24.47 37.44 36.62
C GLY A 75 23.09 36.96 36.14
N GLY A 76 22.27 36.45 37.07
CA GLY A 76 21.17 35.55 36.76
C GLY A 76 20.09 36.14 35.83
N PRO A 77 19.54 35.35 34.89
CA PRO A 77 18.32 35.70 34.22
C PRO A 77 17.23 35.86 35.29
N SER A 78 16.66 37.06 35.41
CA SER A 78 15.45 37.32 36.18
C SER A 78 14.39 36.24 35.86
N ALA A 79 13.47 35.94 36.79
CA ALA A 79 12.35 35.01 36.54
C ALA A 79 11.60 35.32 35.22
N THR A 80 11.62 36.59 34.82
CA THR A 80 11.19 37.09 33.50
C THR A 80 11.91 36.40 32.34
N SER A 81 13.25 36.38 32.33
CA SER A 81 14.07 35.77 31.26
C SER A 81 14.05 34.24 31.24
N ALA A 82 13.79 33.56 32.37
CA ALA A 82 13.52 32.12 32.35
C ALA A 82 12.17 31.82 31.66
N GLY A 83 11.13 32.59 31.98
CA GLY A 83 9.84 32.52 31.28
C GLY A 83 9.96 32.88 29.79
N GLU A 84 10.78 33.87 29.46
CA GLU A 84 11.05 34.30 28.09
C GLU A 84 11.82 33.24 27.28
N ASN A 85 12.76 32.54 27.91
CA ASN A 85 13.45 31.40 27.30
C ASN A 85 12.49 30.23 27.05
N VAL A 86 11.63 29.89 28.01
CA VAL A 86 10.60 28.85 27.82
C VAL A 86 9.63 29.24 26.71
N ALA A 87 9.16 30.49 26.68
CA ALA A 87 8.29 30.99 25.62
C ALA A 87 8.97 30.91 24.24
N ARG A 88 10.26 31.24 24.15
CA ARG A 88 11.03 31.14 22.90
C ARG A 88 11.22 29.68 22.46
N ILE A 89 11.50 28.78 23.39
CA ILE A 89 11.62 27.34 23.09
C ILE A 89 10.29 26.77 22.61
N VAL A 90 9.18 27.12 23.25
CA VAL A 90 7.83 26.70 22.83
C VAL A 90 7.49 27.27 21.45
N ALA A 91 7.82 28.54 21.19
CA ALA A 91 7.61 29.15 19.87
C ALA A 91 8.43 28.47 18.77
N VAL A 92 9.70 28.12 19.04
CA VAL A 92 10.54 27.36 18.11
C VAL A 92 9.98 25.95 17.89
N ALA A 93 9.51 25.28 18.95
CA ALA A 93 8.91 23.96 18.84
C ALA A 93 7.60 23.98 18.03
N GLN A 94 6.75 25.00 18.23
CA GLN A 94 5.52 25.20 17.44
C GLN A 94 5.85 25.50 15.98
N GLN A 95 6.81 26.39 15.71
CA GLN A 95 7.26 26.68 14.35
C GLN A 95 7.80 25.43 13.65
N ALA A 96 8.56 24.59 14.37
CA ALA A 96 9.05 23.32 13.85
C ALA A 96 7.90 22.34 13.57
N ALA A 97 6.91 22.23 14.46
CA ALA A 97 5.74 21.40 14.25
C ALA A 97 4.94 21.84 13.00
N ASP A 98 4.71 23.15 12.85
CA ASP A 98 4.02 23.71 11.69
C ASP A 98 4.79 23.47 10.39
N GLN A 99 6.12 23.51 10.45
CA GLN A 99 6.97 23.21 9.29
C GLN A 99 6.86 21.74 8.88
N VAL A 100 6.93 20.81 9.84
CA VAL A 100 6.75 19.38 9.56
C VAL A 100 5.37 19.09 8.96
N ILE A 101 4.32 19.76 9.44
CA ILE A 101 2.96 19.60 8.88
C ILE A 101 2.90 20.09 7.44
N ARG A 102 3.49 21.26 7.12
CA ARG A 102 3.54 21.78 5.76
C ARG A 102 4.30 20.85 4.82
N ASP A 103 5.49 20.40 5.24
CA ASP A 103 6.33 19.51 4.43
C ASP A 103 5.62 18.16 4.18
N ALA A 104 4.95 17.60 5.20
CA ALA A 104 4.18 16.37 5.06
C ALA A 104 3.00 16.54 4.09
N HIS A 105 2.32 17.69 4.13
CA HIS A 105 1.22 17.99 3.20
C HIS A 105 1.72 18.15 1.76
N GLU A 106 2.86 18.81 1.55
CA GLU A 106 3.48 18.95 0.24
C GLU A 106 3.90 17.59 -0.33
N GLN A 107 4.55 16.75 0.47
CA GLN A 107 4.91 15.39 0.08
C GLN A 107 3.68 14.54 -0.24
N ALA A 108 2.61 14.63 0.56
CA ALA A 108 1.38 13.91 0.30
C ALA A 108 0.73 14.37 -1.02
N ALA A 109 0.72 15.67 -1.29
CA ALA A 109 0.21 16.21 -2.55
C ALA A 109 1.02 15.68 -3.74
N GLU A 110 2.36 15.66 -3.63
CA GLU A 110 3.22 15.12 -4.68
C GLU A 110 2.96 13.63 -4.93
N ILE A 111 2.85 12.82 -3.87
CA ILE A 111 2.55 11.38 -4.00
C ILE A 111 1.22 11.18 -4.72
N ILE A 112 0.18 11.94 -4.38
CA ILE A 112 -1.13 11.85 -5.04
C ILE A 112 -1.01 12.22 -6.52
N THR A 113 -0.33 13.33 -6.85
CA THR A 113 -0.12 13.74 -8.24
C THR A 113 0.65 12.69 -9.03
N GLN A 114 1.72 12.14 -8.47
CA GLN A 114 2.50 11.07 -9.11
C GLN A 114 1.68 9.78 -9.28
N ALA A 115 0.86 9.42 -8.29
CA ALA A 115 0.00 8.25 -8.36
C ALA A 115 -1.04 8.38 -9.48
N HIS A 116 -1.69 9.54 -9.59
CA HIS A 116 -2.62 9.82 -10.70
C HIS A 116 -1.90 9.78 -12.06
N ALA A 117 -0.76 10.45 -12.21
CA ALA A 117 0.00 10.43 -13.46
C ALA A 117 0.41 9.00 -13.88
N ARG A 118 0.81 8.16 -12.92
CA ARG A 118 1.12 6.75 -13.18
C ARG A 118 -0.13 5.94 -13.55
N ALA A 119 -1.26 6.18 -12.89
CA ALA A 119 -2.52 5.53 -13.23
C ALA A 119 -2.93 5.87 -14.67
N ASP A 120 -2.91 7.15 -15.03
CA ASP A 120 -3.20 7.62 -16.39
C ASP A 120 -2.27 6.97 -17.41
N ALA A 121 -0.96 6.92 -17.13
CA ALA A 121 0.01 6.29 -18.02
C ALA A 121 -0.27 4.80 -18.25
N VAL A 122 -0.65 4.07 -17.20
CA VAL A 122 -1.02 2.64 -17.30
C VAL A 122 -2.29 2.48 -18.13
N GLU A 123 -3.31 3.31 -17.92
CA GLU A 123 -4.53 3.28 -18.72
C GLU A 123 -4.27 3.54 -20.21
N HIS A 124 -3.44 4.55 -20.52
CA HIS A 124 -3.06 4.85 -21.90
C HIS A 124 -2.26 3.72 -22.55
N ALA A 125 -1.32 3.12 -21.82
CA ALA A 125 -0.56 1.98 -22.29
C ALA A 125 -1.46 0.77 -22.58
N ALA A 126 -2.37 0.43 -21.65
CA ALA A 126 -3.32 -0.66 -21.81
C ALA A 126 -4.28 -0.40 -22.98
N ALA A 127 -4.80 0.82 -23.13
CA ALA A 127 -5.64 1.21 -24.25
C ALA A 127 -4.87 1.10 -25.60
N GLY A 128 -3.60 1.48 -25.62
CA GLY A 128 -2.72 1.31 -26.79
C GLY A 128 -2.55 -0.17 -27.16
N GLN A 129 -2.27 -1.03 -26.18
CA GLN A 129 -2.14 -2.48 -26.38
C GLN A 129 -3.44 -3.11 -26.88
N ALA A 130 -4.58 -2.73 -26.31
CA ALA A 130 -5.89 -3.22 -26.74
C ALA A 130 -6.16 -2.87 -28.22
N ARG A 131 -5.87 -1.64 -28.63
CA ARG A 131 -5.98 -1.22 -30.05
C ARG A 131 -5.04 -2.01 -30.95
N GLN A 132 -3.81 -2.30 -30.49
CA GLN A 132 -2.85 -3.12 -31.24
C GLN A 132 -3.38 -4.55 -31.43
N ILE A 133 -3.85 -5.19 -30.36
CA ILE A 133 -4.42 -6.55 -30.41
C ILE A 133 -5.63 -6.58 -31.36
N GLN A 134 -6.55 -5.63 -31.26
CA GLN A 134 -7.69 -5.52 -32.19
C GLN A 134 -7.24 -5.29 -33.64
N GLY A 135 -6.16 -4.56 -33.86
CA GLY A 135 -5.54 -4.39 -35.19
C GLY A 135 -5.00 -5.70 -35.74
N LEU A 136 -4.32 -6.50 -34.91
CA LEU A 136 -3.81 -7.81 -35.27
C LEU A 136 -4.94 -8.77 -35.62
N ILE A 137 -5.98 -8.87 -34.76
CA ILE A 137 -7.16 -9.71 -35.02
C ILE A 137 -7.77 -9.38 -36.39
N ARG A 138 -8.02 -8.10 -36.68
CA ARG A 138 -8.56 -7.67 -37.98
C ARG A 138 -7.64 -8.01 -39.17
N ASN A 139 -6.32 -8.01 -38.97
CA ASN A 139 -5.38 -8.41 -40.01
C ASN A 139 -5.44 -9.93 -40.25
N LEU A 140 -5.43 -10.73 -39.18
CA LEU A 140 -5.57 -12.18 -39.26
C LEU A 140 -6.90 -12.58 -39.93
N GLU A 141 -8.01 -11.92 -39.58
CA GLU A 141 -9.31 -12.15 -40.21
C GLU A 141 -9.27 -11.89 -41.72
N ARG A 142 -8.63 -10.79 -42.15
CA ARG A 142 -8.45 -10.50 -43.59
C ARG A 142 -7.57 -11.54 -44.27
N GLN A 143 -6.47 -11.98 -43.64
CA GLN A 143 -5.60 -13.01 -44.19
C GLN A 143 -6.32 -14.35 -44.33
N ALA A 144 -7.05 -14.78 -43.30
CA ALA A 144 -7.85 -16.00 -43.33
C ALA A 144 -8.93 -15.94 -44.42
N GLY A 145 -9.61 -14.81 -44.58
CA GLY A 145 -10.58 -14.60 -45.65
C GLY A 145 -9.96 -14.64 -47.06
N ALA A 146 -8.76 -14.08 -47.22
CA ALA A 146 -8.03 -14.14 -48.49
C ALA A 146 -7.61 -15.58 -48.84
N LEU A 147 -7.05 -16.32 -47.89
CA LEU A 147 -6.68 -17.73 -48.08
C LEU A 147 -7.91 -18.59 -48.39
N LEU A 148 -9.03 -18.39 -47.68
CA LEU A 148 -10.27 -19.13 -47.94
C LEU A 148 -10.79 -18.86 -49.37
N ARG A 149 -10.68 -17.62 -49.85
CA ARG A 149 -11.06 -17.25 -51.22
C ARG A 149 -10.09 -17.80 -52.27
N GLU A 150 -8.81 -17.96 -51.92
CA GLU A 150 -7.81 -18.58 -52.79
C GLU A 150 -8.01 -20.10 -52.89
N LEU A 151 -8.49 -20.75 -51.82
CA LEU A 151 -8.86 -22.18 -51.83
C LEU A 151 -10.18 -22.48 -52.56
N ASP A 152 -11.07 -21.49 -52.74
CA ASP A 152 -12.32 -21.62 -53.49
C ASP A 152 -12.33 -20.71 -54.73
N PRO A 153 -11.60 -21.06 -55.81
CA PRO A 153 -11.65 -20.33 -57.07
C PRO A 153 -12.95 -20.68 -57.81
N SER A 154 -14.10 -20.22 -57.30
CA SER A 154 -15.36 -20.41 -58.00
C SER A 154 -15.35 -19.60 -59.32
N PRO A 155 -15.66 -20.23 -60.47
CA PRO A 155 -15.36 -19.67 -61.77
C PRO A 155 -16.28 -18.51 -62.09
N ALA A 156 -15.68 -17.41 -62.53
CA ALA A 156 -16.42 -16.38 -63.22
C ALA A 156 -17.11 -16.98 -64.47
N ARG A 157 -18.42 -16.73 -64.56
CA ARG A 157 -19.26 -16.70 -65.77
C ARG A 157 -19.72 -18.05 -66.35
N ALA A 158 -20.92 -18.47 -65.93
CA ALA A 158 -21.88 -19.06 -66.87
C ALA A 158 -23.02 -18.05 -67.04
N THR A 159 -23.10 -17.50 -68.25
CA THR A 159 -24.20 -16.71 -68.77
C THR A 159 -25.52 -17.45 -68.58
N VAL A 160 -26.46 -16.85 -67.83
CA VAL A 160 -27.87 -17.25 -67.88
C VAL A 160 -28.39 -16.81 -69.25
N THR A 161 -28.36 -17.73 -70.22
CA THR A 161 -29.07 -17.60 -71.49
C THR A 161 -30.53 -17.97 -71.26
N GLU A 162 -31.41 -17.00 -71.53
CA GLU A 162 -32.86 -17.15 -71.59
C GLU A 162 -33.28 -18.17 -72.66
N HIS A 163 -34.26 -19.03 -72.35
CA HIS A 163 -35.35 -19.37 -73.27
C HIS A 163 -36.62 -19.92 -72.56
N PRO A 164 -37.84 -19.64 -73.08
CA PRO A 164 -39.10 -19.72 -72.33
C PRO A 164 -40.09 -20.81 -72.82
N ALA A 165 -41.05 -21.20 -71.96
CA ALA A 165 -42.40 -21.70 -72.29
C ALA A 165 -43.12 -22.00 -70.94
N ALA A 166 -44.09 -21.23 -70.45
CA ALA A 166 -45.46 -20.98 -70.90
C ALA A 166 -46.41 -22.19 -70.74
N GLU A 167 -47.29 -22.11 -69.74
CA GLU A 167 -48.67 -22.66 -69.60
C GLU A 167 -49.08 -22.37 -68.12
N ASP A 168 -49.57 -21.18 -67.76
CA ASP A 168 -50.94 -20.64 -67.88
C ASP A 168 -52.08 -21.65 -67.63
N THR A 169 -52.65 -21.65 -66.42
CA THR A 169 -54.05 -21.24 -66.20
C THR A 169 -54.33 -21.01 -64.70
N GLY A 170 -54.46 -19.73 -64.34
CA GLY A 170 -55.59 -19.17 -63.57
C GLY A 170 -55.75 -19.40 -62.04
N PRO A 171 -56.38 -18.45 -61.30
CA PRO A 171 -55.96 -18.04 -59.95
C PRO A 171 -57.05 -18.20 -58.87
N LEU A 172 -56.72 -17.88 -57.59
CA LEU A 172 -57.46 -16.93 -56.72
C LEU A 172 -57.07 -17.05 -55.22
N GLY A 173 -56.90 -15.89 -54.56
CA GLY A 173 -56.97 -15.67 -53.10
C GLY A 173 -55.62 -15.74 -52.38
N ARG A 174 -54.85 -14.66 -52.16
CA ARG A 174 -55.10 -13.38 -51.47
C ARG A 174 -55.30 -13.52 -49.94
N THR A 175 -54.20 -13.48 -49.20
CA THR A 175 -53.96 -12.69 -47.95
C THR A 175 -52.43 -12.58 -47.84
N ALA A 176 -51.77 -11.44 -48.13
CA ALA A 176 -51.69 -10.23 -47.32
C ALA A 176 -51.56 -10.56 -45.83
N GLU A 177 -50.37 -10.36 -45.24
CA GLU A 177 -50.13 -9.22 -44.34
C GLU A 177 -48.73 -9.26 -43.67
N ALA A 178 -48.02 -8.13 -43.84
CA ALA A 178 -46.95 -7.50 -43.04
C ALA A 178 -45.76 -8.35 -42.50
N ALA A 179 -44.51 -8.15 -42.93
CA ALA A 179 -43.67 -6.93 -42.89
C ALA A 179 -43.17 -6.53 -41.48
N GLY A 180 -42.04 -7.16 -41.08
CA GLY A 180 -40.85 -6.66 -40.33
C GLY A 180 -40.97 -5.68 -39.14
N PRO A 181 -39.84 -5.13 -38.62
CA PRO A 181 -38.44 -5.53 -38.81
C PRO A 181 -37.63 -5.59 -37.49
N ALA A 182 -36.33 -5.87 -37.65
CA ALA A 182 -35.31 -5.82 -36.62
C ALA A 182 -34.94 -4.38 -36.17
N LYS A 183 -34.43 -4.30 -34.94
CA LYS A 183 -33.33 -3.45 -34.42
C LYS A 183 -33.54 -1.93 -34.35
N ASP A 184 -33.39 -1.39 -33.14
CA ASP A 184 -32.49 -0.28 -32.74
C ASP A 184 -32.81 0.06 -31.26
N ALA A 185 -31.84 -0.10 -30.37
CA ALA A 185 -31.00 0.97 -29.82
C ALA A 185 -31.74 1.91 -28.87
N ASP A 186 -31.21 1.95 -27.64
CA ASP A 186 -30.91 3.17 -26.88
C ASP A 186 -31.71 3.47 -25.59
N HIS A 187 -30.91 3.81 -24.56
CA HIS A 187 -31.19 4.59 -23.34
C HIS A 187 -32.12 4.02 -22.24
N ALA A 188 -31.52 3.68 -21.08
CA ALA A 188 -31.70 4.40 -19.81
C ALA A 188 -31.27 3.55 -18.58
N GLU A 189 -30.12 3.85 -18.00
CA GLU A 189 -30.03 3.93 -16.53
C GLU A 189 -30.78 5.20 -16.08
N PRO A 190 -31.31 5.35 -14.83
CA PRO A 190 -30.77 4.79 -13.58
C PRO A 190 -31.83 4.35 -12.54
N LEU A 191 -31.46 3.50 -11.58
CA LEU A 191 -32.13 3.49 -10.27
C LEU A 191 -31.16 3.08 -9.14
N VAL A 192 -30.64 4.13 -8.50
CA VAL A 192 -30.25 4.16 -7.10
C VAL A 192 -31.34 3.51 -6.25
N THR A 193 -31.01 2.42 -5.55
CA THR A 193 -31.63 2.10 -4.26
C THR A 193 -30.55 1.56 -3.32
N GLY A 194 -30.22 2.37 -2.32
CA GLY A 194 -29.37 1.94 -1.23
C GLY A 194 -30.09 1.00 -0.27
N ARG A 195 -29.33 0.16 0.43
CA ARG A 195 -29.55 -0.03 1.87
C ARG A 195 -28.30 -0.59 2.54
N ARG A 196 -27.96 0.08 3.64
CA ARG A 196 -26.93 -0.26 4.62
C ARG A 196 -27.25 -1.56 5.36
N ALA A 197 -26.21 -2.34 5.66
CA ALA A 197 -25.96 -3.08 6.91
C ALA A 197 -24.56 -3.70 6.74
N ARG A 198 -23.45 -3.21 7.32
CA ARG A 198 -23.07 -3.06 8.73
C ARG A 198 -23.64 -4.12 9.66
N THR A 199 -22.86 -5.19 9.84
CA THR A 199 -22.68 -5.84 11.14
C THR A 199 -21.24 -6.29 11.27
N GLU A 200 -20.51 -5.52 12.08
CA GLU A 200 -19.23 -5.90 12.67
C GLU A 200 -19.43 -7.15 13.54
N ARG A 201 -18.53 -8.12 13.43
CA ARG A 201 -18.48 -9.28 14.33
C ARG A 201 -17.14 -9.25 15.08
N THR A 202 -17.10 -8.43 16.12
CA THR A 202 -16.10 -8.51 17.20
C THR A 202 -16.61 -9.48 18.26
N GLY A 203 -15.75 -10.39 18.73
CA GLY A 203 -16.09 -11.27 19.84
C GLY A 203 -15.01 -12.29 20.14
N THR A 204 -13.94 -11.84 20.81
CA THR A 204 -13.10 -12.64 21.72
C THR A 204 -13.58 -12.35 23.14
N PRO A 205 -13.53 -13.33 24.06
CA PRO A 205 -12.36 -13.41 24.94
C PRO A 205 -11.67 -14.78 24.92
#